data_AF-A0A3M2BLR6-F1
#
_entry.id   AF-A0A3M2BLR6-F1
#
_cell.length_a   1.000
_cell.length_b   1.000
_cell.length_c   1.000
_cell.angle_alpha   90.00
_cell.angle_beta   90.00
_cell.angle_gamma   90.00
#
_symmetry.space_group_name_H-M   'P 1'
#
loop_
_entity.id
_entity.type
_entity.pdbx_description
1 polymer ?
#
loop_
_entity_poly.entity_id
_entity_poly.type
_entity_poly.pdbx_seq_one_letter_code
_entity_poly.pdbx_strand_id
1 'polypeptide(L)'
;MEVVGEELDPLRLLLAVGERDAEVVVLTQPPAGGDPGLCSHLLSEYPRLVVLGLSPHGERAVLYRLQMTREELAERTDDHLLAALRRATARVVDCNPGTTGDEGPPAER
;
A
#
# COMPACT_ATOMS: atom_id res chain seq x y z
N MET A 1 -5.79 -4.49 21.13
CA MET A 1 -6.33 -4.43 19.77
C MET A 1 -7.81 -4.72 19.88
N GLU A 2 -8.65 -3.80 19.40
CA GLU A 2 -10.11 -3.86 19.48
C GLU A 2 -10.68 -3.50 18.11
N VAL A 3 -11.78 -4.15 17.71
CA VAL A 3 -12.47 -3.82 16.47
C VAL A 3 -13.44 -2.67 16.76
N VAL A 4 -13.13 -1.48 16.26
CA VAL A 4 -13.94 -0.26 16.48
C VAL A 4 -15.09 -0.11 15.48
N GLY A 5 -15.15 -0.96 14.44
CA GLY A 5 -16.27 -1.04 13.52
C GLY A 5 -15.96 -1.82 12.24
N GLU A 6 -16.99 -2.01 11.42
CA GLU A 6 -16.92 -2.68 10.11
C GLU A 6 -17.69 -1.86 9.09
N GLU A 7 -17.12 -1.66 7.90
CA GLU A 7 -17.76 -0.92 6.81
C GLU A 7 -17.55 -1.66 5.49
N LEU A 8 -18.62 -1.82 4.72
CA LEU A 8 -18.60 -2.45 3.39
C LEU A 8 -18.43 -1.44 2.26
N ASP A 9 -18.84 -0.19 2.51
CA ASP A 9 -18.75 0.89 1.54
C ASP A 9 -17.39 1.61 1.66
N PRO A 10 -16.61 1.71 0.56
CA PRO A 10 -15.29 2.35 0.59
C PRO A 10 -15.27 3.78 1.10
N LEU A 11 -16.31 4.57 0.77
CA LEU A 11 -16.40 5.97 1.19
C LEU A 11 -16.75 6.07 2.67
N ARG A 12 -17.69 5.24 3.16
CA ARG A 12 -18.01 5.15 4.59
C ARG A 12 -16.83 4.70 5.42
N LEU A 13 -16.03 3.76 4.91
CA LEU A 13 -14.81 3.34 5.58
C LEU A 13 -13.83 4.51 5.78
N LEU A 14 -13.62 5.33 4.74
CA LEU A 14 -12.73 6.49 4.81
C LEU A 14 -13.16 7.48 5.90
N LEU A 15 -14.46 7.73 6.02
CA LEU A 15 -15.02 8.61 7.06
C LEU A 15 -14.92 7.98 8.45
N ALA A 16 -15.28 6.70 8.56
CA ALA A 16 -15.29 5.97 9.81
C ALA A 16 -13.89 5.86 10.45
N VAL A 17 -12.82 5.79 9.64
CA VAL A 17 -11.44 5.77 10.14
C VAL A 17 -11.13 7.01 10.96
N GLY A 18 -11.49 8.19 10.46
CA GLY A 18 -11.27 9.45 11.17
C GLY A 18 -12.23 9.62 12.36
N GLU A 19 -13.49 9.24 12.21
CA GLU A 19 -14.49 9.36 13.30
C GLU A 19 -14.19 8.45 14.49
N ARG A 20 -13.55 7.30 14.26
CA ARG A 20 -13.29 6.27 15.27
C ARG A 20 -11.83 6.21 15.70
N ASP A 21 -10.99 7.15 15.24
CA ASP A 21 -9.54 7.16 15.48
C ASP A 21 -8.87 5.80 15.19
N ALA A 22 -9.27 5.15 14.09
CA ALA A 22 -8.77 3.81 13.77
C ALA A 22 -7.29 3.85 13.37
N GLU A 23 -6.46 3.02 13.99
CA GLU A 23 -5.03 2.91 13.70
C GLU A 23 -4.72 1.85 12.62
N VAL A 24 -5.64 0.88 12.45
CA VAL A 24 -5.51 -0.24 11.53
C VAL A 24 -6.81 -0.43 10.77
N VAL A 25 -6.71 -0.58 9.45
CA VAL A 25 -7.81 -0.98 8.57
C VAL A 25 -7.49 -2.33 7.94
N VAL A 26 -8.45 -3.25 7.95
CA VAL A 26 -8.34 -4.55 7.28
C VAL A 26 -9.25 -4.55 6.06
N LEU A 27 -8.70 -4.85 4.89
CA LEU A 27 -9.42 -4.91 3.62
C LEU A 27 -9.29 -6.29 2.98
N THR A 28 -10.35 -6.75 2.32
CA THR A 28 -10.24 -7.90 1.42
C THR A 28 -9.67 -7.44 0.08
N GLN A 29 -8.61 -8.11 -0.40
CA GLN A 29 -8.02 -7.82 -1.70
C GLN A 29 -8.72 -8.57 -2.84
N PRO A 30 -8.81 -7.97 -4.03
CA PRO A 30 -9.23 -8.69 -5.22
C PRO A 30 -8.29 -9.88 -5.51
N PRO A 31 -8.81 -11.01 -6.00
CA PRO A 31 -8.01 -12.20 -6.31
C PRO A 31 -6.87 -11.94 -7.30
N ALA A 32 -7.06 -10.99 -8.22
CA ALA A 32 -6.10 -10.65 -9.26
C ALA A 32 -4.85 -9.91 -8.72
N GLY A 33 -4.84 -9.49 -7.45
CA GLY A 33 -3.77 -8.67 -6.90
C GLY A 33 -3.81 -7.26 -7.49
N GLY A 34 -4.09 -6.29 -6.64
CA GLY A 34 -4.13 -4.89 -7.03
C GLY A 34 -4.32 -4.04 -5.80
N ASP A 35 -3.68 -2.88 -5.79
CA ASP A 35 -3.96 -1.88 -4.77
C ASP A 35 -5.34 -1.29 -5.07
N PRO A 36 -6.38 -1.55 -4.25
CA PRO A 36 -7.62 -0.82 -4.43
C PRO A 36 -7.26 0.64 -4.22
N GLY A 37 -7.59 1.55 -5.14
CA GLY A 37 -7.27 2.99 -4.99
C GLY A 37 -7.70 3.61 -3.65
N LEU A 38 -8.54 2.89 -2.89
CA LEU A 38 -8.84 3.14 -1.50
C LEU A 38 -7.62 3.13 -0.56
N CYS A 39 -6.65 2.21 -0.68
CA CYS A 39 -5.48 2.16 0.21
C CYS A 39 -4.63 3.42 0.09
N SER A 40 -4.32 3.83 -1.16
CA SER A 40 -3.56 5.04 -1.41
C SER A 40 -4.28 6.29 -0.91
N HIS A 41 -5.61 6.34 -1.04
CA HIS A 41 -6.41 7.43 -0.49
C HIS A 41 -6.42 7.43 1.06
N LEU A 42 -6.68 6.29 1.69
CA LEU A 42 -6.63 6.10 3.14
C LEU A 42 -5.30 6.55 3.73
N LEU A 43 -4.19 6.14 3.11
CA LEU A 43 -2.84 6.49 3.56
C LEU A 43 -2.52 7.97 3.33
N SER A 44 -3.06 8.59 2.27
CA SER A 44 -2.88 10.02 2.02
C SER A 44 -3.61 10.88 3.05
N GLU A 45 -4.84 10.50 3.41
CA GLU A 45 -5.66 11.21 4.41
C GLU A 45 -5.19 10.94 5.84
N TYR A 46 -4.77 9.70 6.13
CA TYR A 46 -4.34 9.26 7.46
C TYR A 46 -2.92 8.66 7.40
N PRO A 47 -1.85 9.48 7.41
CA PRO A 47 -0.48 9.00 7.18
C PRO A 47 0.08 8.05 8.25
N ARG A 48 -0.56 7.98 9.41
CA ARG A 48 -0.18 7.07 10.50
C ARG A 48 -0.93 5.73 10.44
N LEU A 49 -1.92 5.63 9.56
CA LEU A 49 -2.74 4.43 9.40
C LEU A 49 -1.90 3.28 8.84
N VAL A 50 -2.20 2.08 9.33
CA VAL A 50 -1.72 0.83 8.74
C VAL A 50 -2.89 0.14 8.04
N VAL A 51 -2.70 -0.25 6.78
CA VAL A 51 -3.71 -1.00 6.02
C VAL A 51 -3.22 -2.42 5.81
N LEU A 52 -4.02 -3.40 6.22
CA LEU A 52 -3.78 -4.82 6.01
C LEU A 52 -4.73 -5.34 4.94
N GLY A 53 -4.20 -5.65 3.76
CA GLY A 53 -4.92 -6.37 2.72
C GLY A 53 -4.83 -7.87 2.93
N LEU A 54 -5.98 -8.57 2.96
CA LEU A 54 -6.06 -10.03 3.05
C LEU A 54 -6.73 -10.60 1.80
N SER A 55 -6.21 -11.67 1.22
CA SER A 55 -6.95 -12.39 0.18
C SER A 55 -8.23 -13.01 0.77
N PRO A 56 -9.28 -13.25 -0.04
CA PRO A 56 -10.56 -13.79 0.45
C PRO A 56 -10.45 -15.12 1.21
N HIS A 57 -9.38 -15.88 0.95
CA HIS A 57 -9.11 -17.17 1.59
C HIS A 57 -7.94 -17.12 2.57
N GLY A 58 -7.39 -15.94 2.86
CA GLY A 58 -6.30 -15.75 3.84
C GLY A 58 -4.93 -16.28 3.40
N GLU A 59 -4.80 -16.75 2.17
CA GLU A 59 -3.56 -17.30 1.60
C GLU A 59 -2.47 -16.23 1.43
N ARG A 60 -2.87 -14.95 1.31
CA ARG A 60 -1.96 -13.83 1.14
C ARG A 60 -2.38 -12.67 2.03
N ALA A 61 -1.39 -12.08 2.69
CA ALA A 61 -1.53 -10.85 3.44
C ALA A 61 -0.51 -9.82 2.94
N VAL A 62 -0.95 -8.56 2.77
CA VAL A 62 -0.11 -7.45 2.32
C VAL A 62 -0.31 -6.28 3.28
N LEU A 63 0.78 -5.67 3.72
CA LEU A 63 0.76 -4.52 4.61
C LEU A 63 1.12 -3.25 3.84
N TYR A 64 0.27 -2.23 3.92
CA TYR A 64 0.50 -0.91 3.37
C TYR A 64 0.63 0.11 4.51
N ARG A 65 1.66 0.96 4.44
CA ARG A 65 1.87 2.06 5.39
C ARG A 65 2.70 3.16 4.73
N LEU A 66 2.48 4.42 5.10
CA LEU A 66 3.43 5.48 4.80
C LEU A 66 4.56 5.47 5.84
N GLN A 67 5.80 5.43 5.36
CA GLN A 67 6.97 5.43 6.23
C GLN A 67 7.87 6.62 5.89
N MET A 68 7.87 7.63 6.76
CA MET A 68 8.80 8.75 6.63
C MET A 68 10.21 8.28 6.98
N THR A 69 11.14 8.40 6.04
CA THR A 69 12.55 8.13 6.27
C THR A 69 13.34 9.42 6.29
N ARG A 70 14.22 9.59 7.28
CA ARG A 70 15.19 10.69 7.34
C ARG A 70 16.58 10.12 7.12
N GLU A 71 17.31 10.66 6.14
CA GLU A 71 18.70 10.32 5.86
C GLU A 71 19.53 11.61 6.01
N GLU A 72 20.60 11.56 6.80
CA GLU A 72 21.56 12.66 6.88
C GLU A 72 22.61 12.49 5.79
N LEU A 73 22.76 13.50 4.94
CA LEU A 73 23.75 13.50 3.87
C LEU A 73 25.03 14.13 4.40
N ALA A 74 26.05 13.30 4.62
CA ALA A 74 27.35 13.72 5.17
C ALA A 74 28.10 14.68 4.23
N GLU A 75 27.94 14.50 2.92
CA GLU A 75 28.61 15.31 1.88
C GLU A 75 27.57 15.99 0.99
N ARG A 76 27.77 17.30 0.74
CA ARG A 76 26.84 18.16 -0.02
C ARG A 76 27.34 18.45 -1.44
N THR A 77 28.17 17.58 -1.99
CA THR A 77 28.61 17.69 -3.38
C THR A 77 27.47 17.26 -4.31
N ASP A 78 27.44 17.82 -5.52
CA ASP A 78 26.37 17.55 -6.49
C ASP A 78 26.23 16.06 -6.78
N ASP A 79 27.34 15.33 -6.91
CA ASP A 79 27.35 13.89 -7.16
C ASP A 79 26.75 13.08 -6.00
N HIS A 80 27.05 13.47 -4.75
CA HIS A 80 26.49 12.79 -3.57
C HIS A 80 25.00 13.08 -3.40
N LEU A 81 24.56 14.30 -3.70
CA LEU A 81 23.14 14.68 -3.70
C LEU A 81 22.37 13.89 -4.77
N LEU A 82 22.90 13.82 -5.99
CA LEU A 82 22.28 13.05 -7.08
C LEU A 82 22.23 11.55 -6.78
N ALA A 83 23.31 10.99 -6.21
CA ALA A 83 23.33 9.58 -5.79
C ALA A 83 22.32 9.30 -4.68
N ALA A 84 22.18 10.20 -3.70
CA ALA A 84 21.18 10.09 -2.64
C ALA A 84 19.74 10.12 -3.18
N LEU A 85 19.44 11.05 -4.08
CA LEU A 85 18.14 11.14 -4.74
C LEU A 85 17.80 9.85 -5.51
N ARG A 86 18.75 9.30 -6.27
CA ARG A 86 18.57 8.03 -7.00
C ARG A 86 18.27 6.86 -6.08
N ARG A 87 18.96 6.76 -4.93
CA ARG A 87 18.69 5.72 -3.92
C ARG A 87 17.29 5.88 -3.30
N ALA A 88 16.90 7.11 -2.99
CA ALA A 88 15.60 7.40 -2.40
C ALA A 88 14.45 7.00 -3.35
N THR A 89 14.57 7.29 -4.65
CA THR A 89 13.55 6.93 -5.65
C THR A 89 13.53 5.44 -6.00
N ALA A 90 14.67 4.74 -5.92
CA ALA A 90 14.72 3.30 -6.19
C ALA A 90 13.91 2.48 -5.17
N ARG A 91 13.90 2.89 -3.89
CA ARG A 91 13.15 2.22 -2.81
C ARG A 91 11.62 2.33 -2.94
N VAL A 92 11.12 3.27 -3.74
CA VAL A 92 9.68 3.46 -3.98
C VAL A 92 9.11 2.37 -4.91
N VAL A 93 9.96 1.71 -5.70
CA VAL A 93 9.53 0.78 -6.77
C VAL A 93 9.21 -0.63 -6.26
N ASP A 94 9.66 -1.00 -5.05
CA ASP A 94 9.48 -2.35 -4.49
C ASP A 94 8.04 -2.66 -4.02
N CYS A 95 7.10 -1.70 -4.12
CA CYS A 95 5.71 -1.88 -3.72
C CYS A 95 4.77 -2.40 -4.84
N ASN A 96 5.28 -2.81 -6.00
CA ASN A 96 4.45 -3.42 -7.04
C ASN A 96 4.67 -4.93 -7.12
N PRO A 97 3.90 -5.76 -6.39
CA PRO A 97 3.98 -7.20 -6.56
C PRO A 97 3.24 -7.60 -7.84
N GLY A 98 3.98 -7.66 -8.94
CA GLY A 98 3.69 -8.58 -10.05
C GLY A 98 2.66 -8.10 -11.08
N THR A 99 3.15 -7.48 -12.15
CA THR A 99 2.68 -7.83 -13.50
C THR A 99 3.58 -8.94 -14.03
N THR A 100 3.36 -10.17 -13.57
CA THR A 100 3.98 -11.36 -14.15
C THR A 100 2.91 -12.40 -14.44
N GLY A 101 2.50 -12.41 -15.70
CA GLY A 101 2.20 -13.63 -16.45
C GLY A 101 0.81 -14.27 -16.29
N ASP A 102 0.41 -14.90 -17.39
CA ASP A 102 -0.65 -15.91 -17.58
C ASP A 102 -2.11 -15.47 -17.76
N GLU A 103 -2.84 -15.90 -18.79
CA GLU A 103 -2.51 -16.78 -19.92
C GLU A 103 -3.64 -16.74 -20.95
N GLY A 104 -3.37 -17.21 -22.16
CA GLY A 104 -4.41 -17.60 -23.10
C GLY A 104 -3.80 -18.36 -24.29
N PRO A 105 -3.75 -19.71 -24.27
CA PRO A 105 -3.33 -20.46 -25.44
C PRO A 105 -4.38 -20.32 -26.56
N PRO A 106 -3.97 -20.34 -27.85
CA PRO A 106 -4.91 -20.27 -28.96
C PRO A 106 -5.71 -21.58 -29.04
N ALA A 107 -7.03 -21.44 -29.14
CA ALA A 107 -7.95 -22.55 -29.34
C ALA A 107 -7.65 -23.29 -30.64
N GLU A 108 -7.39 -24.60 -30.54
CA GLU A 108 -7.38 -25.52 -31.68
C GLU A 108 -8.80 -25.65 -32.26
N ARG A 109 -8.90 -25.54 -33.59
CA ARG A 109 -10.03 -25.98 -34.41
C ARG A 109 -9.49 -26.62 -35.69
#